data_AF-A0A975KPQ8-F1
#
_entry.id   AF-A0A975KPQ8-F1
#
_cell.length_a   1.000
_cell.length_b   1.000
_cell.length_c   1.000
_cell.angle_alpha   90.00
_cell.angle_beta   90.00
_cell.angle_gamma   90.00
#
_symmetry.space_group_name_H-M   'P 1'
#
loop_
_entity.id
_entity.type
_entity.pdbx_description
1 polymer ?
#
loop_
_entity_poly.entity_id
_entity_poly.type
_entity_poly.pdbx_seq_one_letter_code
_entity_poly.pdbx_strand_id
1 'polypeptide(L)' 'MKAYILKLSFEDITPPIWRRVILPADATFHRLHQTIQSVTNFQSKLSPYHSFSVEIDD' A
#
# COMPACT_ATOMS: atom_id res chain seq x y z
N MET A 1 -9.16 -7.10 -18.69
CA MET A 1 -8.96 -7.07 -17.22
C MET A 1 -8.81 -5.61 -16.81
N LYS A 2 -9.62 -5.09 -15.88
CA LYS A 2 -9.53 -3.68 -15.43
C LYS A 2 -8.53 -3.57 -14.28
N ALA A 3 -7.81 -2.47 -14.22
CA ALA A 3 -6.82 -2.20 -13.16
C ALA A 3 -6.73 -0.70 -12.88
N TYR A 4 -6.27 -0.37 -11.68
CA TYR A 4 -5.92 0.98 -11.25
C TYR A 4 -4.41 1.16 -11.27
N ILE A 5 -3.95 2.35 -11.68
CA ILE A 5 -2.57 2.79 -11.48
C ILE A 5 -2.58 3.68 -10.24
N LEU A 6 -1.95 3.22 -9.17
CA LEU A 6 -1.90 3.92 -7.89
C LEU A 6 -0.53 4.56 -7.68
N LYS A 7 -0.51 5.79 -7.17
CA LYS A 7 0.69 6.41 -6.60
C LYS A 7 0.60 6.31 -5.08
N LEU A 8 1.55 5.63 -4.47
CA LEU A 8 1.70 5.51 -3.02
C LEU A 8 2.78 6.51 -2.59
N SER A 9 2.49 7.38 -1.64
CA SER A 9 3.46 8.36 -1.10
C SER A 9 3.55 8.23 0.41
N PHE A 10 4.76 8.44 0.94
CA PHE A 10 4.94 8.66 2.37
C PHE A 10 4.74 10.13 2.69
N GLU A 11 3.87 10.39 3.66
CA GLU A 11 3.68 11.73 4.23
C GLU A 11 4.87 12.09 5.12
N ASP A 12 5.10 13.39 5.31
CA ASP A 12 6.10 13.95 6.23
C ASP A 12 7.57 13.55 5.98
N ILE A 13 7.91 13.02 4.80
CA ILE A 13 9.29 12.69 4.43
C ILE A 13 9.83 13.65 3.36
N THR A 14 11.00 14.24 3.63
CA THR A 14 11.77 15.03 2.67
C THR A 14 13.16 14.40 2.46
N PRO A 15 13.56 14.07 1.22
CA PRO A 15 12.81 14.23 -0.03
C PRO A 15 11.62 13.26 -0.17
N PRO A 16 10.58 13.59 -0.95
CA PRO A 16 9.39 12.73 -1.08
C PRO A 16 9.71 11.32 -1.55
N ILE A 17 9.29 10.32 -0.78
CA ILE A 17 9.41 8.90 -1.13
C ILE A 17 8.06 8.41 -1.66
N TRP A 18 8.05 7.79 -2.84
CA TRP A 18 6.83 7.26 -3.44
C TRP A 18 7.07 5.98 -4.26
N ARG A 19 5.99 5.27 -4.59
CA ARG A 19 5.94 4.09 -5.48
C ARG A 19 4.75 4.22 -6.42
N ARG A 20 4.87 3.66 -7.63
CA ARG A 20 3.75 3.51 -8.57
C ARG A 20 3.50 2.03 -8.81
N VAL A 21 2.26 1.60 -8.62
CA VAL A 21 1.86 0.18 -8.72
C VAL A 21 0.62 0.04 -9.59
N ILE A 22 0.47 -1.14 -10.20
CA ILE A 22 -0.75 -1.53 -10.92
C ILE A 22 -1.49 -2.52 -10.01
N LEU A 23 -2.75 -2.22 -9.70
CA LEU A 23 -3.60 -3.05 -8.85
C LEU A 23 -4.83 -3.52 -9.64
N PRO A 24 -5.21 -4.81 -9.61
CA PRO A 24 -6.47 -5.27 -10.18
C PRO A 24 -7.65 -4.48 -9.62
N ALA A 25 -8.64 -4.18 -10.48
CA ALA A 25 -9.78 -3.33 -10.06
C ALA A 25 -10.70 -4.00 -9.02
N ASP A 26 -10.62 -5.32 -8.88
CA ASP A 26 -11.33 -6.16 -7.92
C ASP A 26 -10.48 -6.50 -6.68
N ALA A 27 -9.32 -5.86 -6.51
CA ALA A 27 -8.47 -6.07 -5.35
C ALA A 27 -9.13 -5.57 -4.05
N THR A 28 -8.97 -6.34 -2.98
CA THR A 28 -9.41 -5.96 -1.63
C THR A 28 -8.41 -5.03 -0.95
N PHE A 29 -8.83 -4.32 0.12
CA PHE A 29 -7.90 -3.55 0.95
C PHE A 29 -6.79 -4.40 1.56
N HIS A 30 -7.05 -5.67 1.88
CA HIS A 30 -6.01 -6.60 2.31
C HIS A 30 -4.95 -6.81 1.22
N ARG A 31 -5.36 -6.96 -0.05
CA ARG A 31 -4.44 -7.07 -1.17
C ARG A 31 -3.64 -5.78 -1.38
N LEU A 32 -4.29 -4.62 -1.26
CA LEU A 32 -3.60 -3.33 -1.30
C LEU A 32 -2.53 -3.23 -0.22
N HIS A 33 -2.85 -3.60 1.03
CA HIS A 33 -1.89 -3.61 2.13
C HIS A 33 -0.70 -4.55 1.85
N GLN A 34 -0.94 -5.77 1.37
CA GLN A 34 0.14 -6.69 0.99
C GLN A 34 1.04 -6.11 -0.11
N THR A 35 0.46 -5.41 -1.09
CA THR A 35 1.21 -4.71 -2.14
C THR A 35 2.08 -3.61 -1.54
N ILE A 36 1.53 -2.77 -0.65
CA ILE A 36 2.29 -1.72 0.05
C ILE A 36 3.48 -2.34 0.77
N GLN A 37 3.25 -3.34 1.64
CA GLN A 37 4.31 -4.04 2.38
C GLN A 37 5.42 -4.56 1.44
N SER A 38 5.04 -5.12 0.29
CA SER A 38 5.99 -5.67 -0.67
C SER A 38 6.83 -4.61 -1.38
N VAL A 39 6.28 -3.45 -1.73
CA VAL A 39 7.01 -2.41 -2.49
C VAL A 39 7.76 -1.43 -1.60
N THR A 40 7.45 -1.40 -0.31
CA THR A 40 8.15 -0.61 0.71
C THR A 40 9.17 -1.42 1.49
N ASN A 41 9.22 -2.75 1.30
CA ASN A 41 10.05 -3.68 2.06
C ASN A 41 9.75 -3.65 3.58
N PHE A 42 8.50 -3.37 3.96
CA PHE A 42 8.08 -3.48 5.34
C PHE A 42 7.98 -4.95 5.76
N GLN A 43 8.46 -5.25 6.97
CA GLN A 43 8.66 -6.62 7.46
C GLN A 43 7.50 -7.16 8.28
N SER A 44 6.32 -6.53 8.22
CA SER A 44 5.15 -6.88 9.04
C SER A 44 4.44 -8.18 8.61
N LYS A 45 5.11 -9.08 7.88
CA LYS A 45 4.55 -10.37 7.43
C LYS A 45 4.78 -11.51 8.42
N LEU A 46 5.84 -11.46 9.23
CA LEU A 46 6.30 -12.61 10.03
C LEU A 46 6.45 -12.30 11.52
N SER A 47 7.17 -11.24 11.91
CA SER A 47 7.24 -10.69 13.28
C SER A 47 8.33 -9.59 13.33
N PRO A 48 8.15 -8.49 14.09
CA PRO A 48 6.93 -8.11 14.79
C PRO A 48 5.83 -7.67 13.81
N TYR A 49 4.58 -8.02 14.14
CA TYR A 49 3.42 -7.59 13.37
C TYR A 49 3.05 -6.16 13.75
N HIS A 50 2.67 -5.36 12.75
CA HIS A 50 2.08 -4.04 12.91
C HIS A 50 0.67 -4.05 12.30
N SER A 51 -0.29 -3.47 13.03
CA SER A 51 -1.66 -3.30 12.55
C SER A 51 -1.75 -2.21 11.48
N PHE A 52 -2.78 -2.27 10.64
CA PHE A 52 -3.09 -1.24 9.65
C PHE A 52 -4.61 -1.03 9.55
N SER A 53 -4.99 0.16 9.13
CA SER A 53 -6.36 0.53 8.75
C SER A 53 -6.33 1.26 7.39
N VAL A 54 -7.48 1.32 6.74
CA VAL A 54 -7.70 2.19 5.58
C VAL A 54 -8.90 3.04 5.91
N GLU A 55 -8.69 4.35 5.95
CA GLU A 55 -9.75 5.33 6.11
C GLU A 55 -10.31 5.65 4.73
N ILE A 56 -11.63 5.74 4.65
CA ILE A 56 -12.38 6.14 3.46
C ILE A 56 -13.30 7.28 3.84
N ASP A 57 -13.52 8.21 2.92
CA ASP A 57 -14.56 9.23 3.09
C ASP A 57 -15.94 8.55 3.06
N ASP A 58 -16.89 9.05 3.87
CA ASP A 58 -18.29 8.60 3.91
C ASP A 58 -19.05 8.84 2.58
#